data_AF-A0A062V711-F1
#
_entry.id   AF-A0A062V711-F1
#
_cell.length_a   1.000
_cell.length_b   1.000
_cell.length_c   1.000
_cell.angle_alpha   90.00
_cell.angle_beta   90.00
_cell.angle_gamma   90.00
#
_symmetry.space_group_name_H-M   'P 1'
#
loop_
_entity.id
_entity.type
_entity.pdbx_description
1 polymer ?
#
loop_
_entity_poly.entity_id
_entity_poly.type
_entity_poly.pdbx_seq_one_letter_code
_entity_poly.pdbx_strand_id
1 'polypeptide(L)'
;MIKPDSMRSKLYPYPVETLKHWYITIVGGQSTDLKPDQIGVNREALAKNTNIVPYEDSVFVSKLEGKGMPLVTKKYFTVVPLDEASPDASSKSPIGEVVLPAQDKIQRNWFLEPLEVGEPVILNNVLSQRYYSGFVHALDRLIKKRSGRHSIEYK
;
A
#
# COMPACT_ATOMS: atom_id res chain seq x y z
N MET A 1 -35.76 9.84 26.77
CA MET A 1 -35.05 11.03 26.26
C MET A 1 -33.57 10.70 26.20
N ILE A 2 -33.05 10.32 25.02
CA ILE A 2 -31.66 9.87 24.83
C ILE A 2 -30.86 11.10 24.37
N LYS A 3 -29.75 11.41 25.05
CA LYS A 3 -28.90 12.56 24.72
C LYS A 3 -28.36 12.44 23.28
N PRO A 4 -28.50 13.49 22.45
CA PRO A 4 -28.11 13.45 21.03
C PRO A 4 -26.59 13.42 20.78
N ASP A 5 -25.75 13.47 21.82
CA ASP A 5 -24.28 13.53 21.69
C ASP A 5 -23.57 12.16 21.58
N SER A 6 -24.28 11.03 21.75
CA SER A 6 -23.61 9.71 21.82
C SER A 6 -23.38 9.00 20.48
N MET A 7 -23.82 9.59 19.35
CA MET A 7 -23.74 8.97 18.02
C MET A 7 -22.80 9.69 17.02
N ARG A 8 -22.08 10.75 17.42
CA ARG A 8 -21.35 11.62 16.46
C ARG A 8 -19.85 11.37 16.29
N SER A 9 -19.21 10.42 16.98
CA SER A 9 -17.73 10.31 16.96
C SER A 9 -17.13 8.91 16.69
N LYS A 10 -17.94 7.85 16.53
CA LYS A 10 -17.39 6.49 16.38
C LYS A 10 -16.93 6.11 14.97
N LEU A 11 -17.36 6.83 13.92
CA LEU A 11 -17.00 6.48 12.54
C LEU A 11 -15.65 7.06 12.10
N TYR A 12 -15.27 8.23 12.63
CA TYR A 12 -14.02 8.90 12.30
C TYR A 12 -13.54 9.69 13.53
N PRO A 13 -12.73 9.10 14.42
CA PRO A 13 -12.06 9.89 15.44
C PRO A 13 -11.21 10.93 14.69
N TYR A 14 -11.44 12.21 14.96
CA TYR A 14 -10.66 13.31 14.41
C TYR A 14 -10.38 14.31 15.53
N PRO A 15 -9.16 14.86 15.64
CA PRO A 15 -7.97 14.56 14.84
C PRO A 15 -7.30 13.23 15.23
N VAL A 16 -6.56 12.62 14.29
CA VAL A 16 -5.78 11.40 14.53
C VAL A 16 -4.38 11.57 13.97
N GLU A 17 -3.38 11.18 14.76
CA GLU A 17 -1.99 11.09 14.33
C GLU A 17 -1.81 10.01 13.25
N THR A 18 -1.31 10.41 12.08
CA THR A 18 -1.09 9.56 10.90
C THR A 18 0.38 9.35 10.56
N LEU A 19 1.28 10.23 10.99
CA LEU A 19 2.69 10.20 10.56
C LEU A 19 3.43 8.93 10.99
N LYS A 20 3.10 8.35 12.15
CA LYS A 20 3.68 7.09 12.62
C LYS A 20 3.36 5.87 11.74
N HIS A 21 2.47 6.04 10.77
CA HIS A 21 1.99 5.01 9.83
C HIS A 21 2.55 5.27 8.41
N TRP A 22 3.54 6.15 8.29
CA TRP A 22 4.20 6.47 7.03
C TRP A 22 5.61 5.94 7.07
N TYR A 23 6.01 5.24 6.01
CA TYR A 23 7.39 4.88 5.76
C TYR A 23 7.90 5.64 4.53
N ILE A 24 8.87 6.53 4.74
CA ILE A 24 9.48 7.31 3.67
C ILE A 24 10.72 6.55 3.19
N THR A 25 10.80 6.31 1.89
CA THR A 25 11.91 5.59 1.27
C THR A 25 12.08 6.04 -0.19
N ILE A 26 12.98 5.40 -0.93
CA ILE A 26 13.17 5.62 -2.37
C ILE A 26 12.73 4.39 -3.16
N VAL A 27 12.48 4.57 -4.46
CA VAL A 27 12.18 3.47 -5.38
C VAL A 27 13.46 2.70 -5.71
N GLY A 28 13.54 1.43 -5.33
CA GLY A 28 14.67 0.55 -5.61
C GLY A 28 14.62 -0.12 -6.99
N GLY A 29 13.43 -0.18 -7.59
CA GLY A 29 13.24 -0.70 -8.95
C GLY A 29 12.03 -1.59 -9.07
N GLN A 30 12.10 -2.52 -10.02
CA GLN A 30 11.04 -3.49 -10.30
C GLN A 30 11.58 -4.91 -10.23
N SER A 31 10.73 -5.87 -9.86
CA SER A 31 11.10 -7.28 -9.80
C SER A 31 9.96 -8.19 -10.23
N THR A 32 10.31 -9.28 -10.91
CA THR A 32 9.38 -10.38 -11.24
C THR A 32 9.10 -11.31 -10.05
N ASP A 33 9.85 -11.17 -8.95
CA ASP A 33 9.63 -11.94 -7.72
C ASP A 33 8.31 -11.55 -7.01
N LEU A 34 7.72 -10.42 -7.42
CA LEU A 34 6.54 -9.82 -6.79
C LEU A 34 5.29 -9.97 -7.65
N LYS A 35 4.17 -10.32 -7.02
CA LYS A 35 2.85 -10.34 -7.68
C LYS A 35 2.36 -8.92 -7.99
N PRO A 36 1.41 -8.76 -8.93
CA PRO A 36 0.94 -7.44 -9.36
C PRO A 36 0.36 -6.51 -8.27
N ASP A 37 -0.05 -7.08 -7.15
CA ASP A 37 -0.64 -6.42 -5.98
C ASP A 37 0.33 -6.39 -4.77
N GLN A 38 1.59 -6.74 -4.98
CA GLN A 38 2.62 -6.75 -3.94
C GLN A 38 3.67 -5.66 -4.18
N ILE A 39 4.23 -5.15 -3.10
CA ILE A 39 5.49 -4.40 -3.11
C ILE A 39 6.45 -5.03 -2.11
N GLY A 40 7.74 -4.97 -2.43
CA GLY A 40 8.80 -5.49 -1.58
C GLY A 40 9.53 -4.39 -0.84
N VAL A 41 9.88 -4.65 0.42
CA VAL A 41 10.86 -3.86 1.18
C VAL A 41 11.74 -4.84 1.96
N ASN A 42 13.02 -4.52 2.11
CA ASN A 42 13.96 -5.29 2.92
C ASN A 42 13.36 -5.70 4.28
N ARG A 43 13.44 -7.00 4.62
CA ARG A 43 12.90 -7.54 5.88
C ARG A 43 13.43 -6.82 7.11
N GLU A 44 14.73 -6.54 7.17
CA GLU A 44 15.33 -5.87 8.33
C GLU A 44 14.90 -4.40 8.43
N ALA A 45 14.78 -3.71 7.29
CA ALA A 45 14.33 -2.33 7.27
C ALA A 45 12.87 -2.21 7.75
N LEU A 46 11.99 -3.13 7.33
CA LEU A 46 10.62 -3.19 7.82
C LEU A 46 10.58 -3.35 9.34
N ALA A 47 11.37 -4.28 9.88
CA ALA A 47 11.41 -4.60 11.31
C ALA A 47 12.00 -3.46 12.17
N LYS A 48 13.00 -2.74 11.66
CA LYS A 48 13.72 -1.71 12.44
C LYS A 48 13.10 -0.32 12.31
N ASN A 49 12.52 0.00 11.16
CA ASN A 49 12.20 1.39 10.79
C ASN A 49 10.70 1.67 10.67
N THR A 50 9.84 0.65 10.75
CA THR A 50 8.41 0.78 10.46
C THR A 50 7.55 0.01 11.45
N ASN A 51 6.25 0.30 11.47
CA ASN A 51 5.24 -0.54 12.11
C ASN A 51 4.41 -1.34 11.08
N ILE A 52 4.89 -1.44 9.84
CA ILE A 52 4.21 -2.18 8.79
C ILE A 52 4.31 -3.66 9.10
N VAL A 53 3.18 -4.35 9.19
CA VAL A 53 3.13 -5.80 9.37
C VAL A 53 3.12 -6.48 8.00
N PRO A 54 4.19 -7.19 7.62
CA PRO A 54 4.26 -7.81 6.30
C PRO A 54 3.12 -8.83 6.09
N TYR A 55 2.65 -8.98 4.85
CA TYR A 55 1.53 -9.83 4.43
C TYR A 55 0.14 -9.43 4.96
N GLU A 56 0.05 -8.64 6.03
CA GLU A 56 -1.21 -8.18 6.63
C GLU A 56 -1.55 -6.75 6.20
N ASP A 57 -0.58 -5.85 6.31
CA ASP A 57 -0.80 -4.45 5.97
C ASP A 57 -0.87 -4.23 4.47
N SER A 58 -1.89 -3.47 4.07
CA SER A 58 -1.97 -2.87 2.74
C SER A 58 -1.49 -1.43 2.79
N VAL A 59 -0.68 -1.05 1.82
CA VAL A 59 -0.19 0.33 1.68
C VAL A 59 -0.50 0.89 0.31
N PHE A 60 -0.67 2.20 0.22
CA PHE A 60 -0.56 2.87 -1.08
C PHE A 60 0.79 3.57 -1.17
N VAL A 61 1.32 3.63 -2.39
CA VAL A 61 2.57 4.32 -2.71
C VAL A 61 2.23 5.69 -3.29
N SER A 62 2.87 6.75 -2.80
CA SER A 62 2.76 8.10 -3.38
C SER A 62 4.10 8.80 -3.40
N LYS A 63 4.32 9.68 -4.38
CA LYS A 63 5.46 10.60 -4.35
C LYS A 63 5.36 11.53 -3.16
N LEU A 64 6.51 11.96 -2.63
CA LEU A 64 6.57 12.94 -1.55
C LEU A 64 5.98 14.30 -1.98
N GLU A 65 6.28 14.73 -3.21
CA GLU A 65 5.81 15.99 -3.82
C GLU A 65 4.81 15.75 -4.98
N GLY A 66 4.06 14.65 -4.91
CA GLY A 66 3.13 14.23 -5.96
C GLY A 66 1.81 14.99 -5.99
N LYS A 67 1.05 14.78 -7.06
CA LYS A 67 -0.34 15.22 -7.15
C LYS A 67 -1.22 14.33 -6.26
N GLY A 68 -2.04 14.95 -5.43
CA GLY A 68 -3.00 14.22 -4.60
C GLY A 68 -4.03 13.48 -5.46
N MET A 69 -3.94 12.14 -5.52
CA MET A 69 -4.97 11.31 -6.14
C MET A 69 -6.16 11.09 -5.19
N PRO A 70 -7.42 11.11 -5.69
CA PRO A 70 -8.60 10.73 -4.91
C PRO A 70 -8.42 9.34 -4.30
N LEU A 71 -8.91 9.13 -3.07
CA LEU A 71 -8.73 7.84 -2.36
C LEU A 71 -9.26 6.63 -3.16
N VAL A 72 -10.35 6.81 -3.92
CA VAL A 72 -10.98 5.75 -4.72
C VAL A 72 -10.18 5.32 -5.94
N THR A 73 -9.20 6.11 -6.39
CA THR A 73 -8.34 5.77 -7.53
C THR A 73 -6.98 5.21 -7.10
N LYS A 74 -6.70 5.21 -5.80
CA LYS A 74 -5.44 4.67 -5.26
C LYS A 74 -5.46 3.15 -5.32
N LYS A 75 -4.37 2.57 -5.82
CA LYS A 75 -4.12 1.14 -5.67
C LYS A 75 -3.40 0.88 -4.36
N TYR A 76 -3.85 -0.16 -3.67
CA TYR A 76 -3.23 -0.68 -2.46
C TYR A 76 -2.42 -1.92 -2.80
N PHE A 77 -1.32 -2.10 -2.10
CA PHE A 77 -0.38 -3.20 -2.26
C PHE A 77 -0.16 -3.88 -0.92
N THR A 78 -0.10 -5.20 -0.94
CA THR A 78 0.39 -5.97 0.19
C THR A 78 1.91 -5.82 0.28
N VAL A 79 2.43 -5.50 1.46
CA VAL A 79 3.87 -5.42 1.67
C VAL A 79 4.43 -6.82 1.91
N VAL A 80 5.44 -7.22 1.15
CA VAL A 80 6.16 -8.47 1.37
C VAL A 80 7.59 -8.19 1.83
N PRO A 81 8.11 -8.96 2.81
CA PRO A 81 9.46 -8.80 3.31
C PRO A 81 10.44 -9.46 2.33
N LEU A 82 11.40 -8.68 1.84
CA LEU A 82 12.42 -9.17 0.91
C LEU A 82 13.59 -9.81 1.67
N ASP A 83 13.99 -10.99 1.19
CA ASP A 83 15.10 -11.79 1.68
C ASP A 83 15.68 -12.67 0.55
N GLU A 84 16.50 -13.66 0.93
CA GLU A 84 17.12 -14.63 0.02
C GLU A 84 16.12 -15.44 -0.82
N ALA A 85 14.85 -15.57 -0.41
CA ALA A 85 13.82 -16.25 -1.19
C ALA A 85 13.34 -15.43 -2.40
N SER A 86 13.66 -14.13 -2.42
CA SER A 86 13.34 -13.17 -3.50
C SER A 86 14.62 -12.44 -3.96
N PRO A 87 15.56 -13.14 -4.60
CA PRO A 87 16.91 -12.62 -4.83
C PRO A 87 16.93 -11.38 -5.75
N ASP A 88 16.08 -11.34 -6.78
CA ASP A 88 16.03 -10.22 -7.71
C ASP A 88 15.43 -8.97 -7.04
N ALA A 89 14.38 -9.15 -6.25
CA ALA A 89 13.81 -8.04 -5.46
C ALA A 89 14.74 -7.60 -4.33
N SER A 90 15.32 -8.53 -3.58
CA SER A 90 16.20 -8.24 -2.43
C SER A 90 17.42 -7.43 -2.84
N SER A 91 18.01 -7.71 -4.01
CA SER A 91 19.15 -6.94 -4.53
C SER A 91 18.84 -5.46 -4.80
N LYS A 92 17.56 -5.11 -4.97
CA LYS A 92 17.06 -3.76 -5.23
C LYS A 92 16.60 -3.02 -3.97
N SER A 93 16.66 -3.67 -2.79
CA SER A 93 16.32 -3.06 -1.50
C SER A 93 17.44 -3.27 -0.47
N PRO A 94 18.68 -2.84 -0.74
CA PRO A 94 19.78 -3.01 0.21
C PRO A 94 19.59 -2.26 1.54
N ILE A 95 18.87 -1.14 1.55
CA ILE A 95 18.69 -0.29 2.74
C ILE A 95 17.21 -0.03 3.11
N GLY A 96 16.26 -0.68 2.43
CA GLY A 96 14.82 -0.51 2.67
C GLY A 96 14.08 0.27 1.59
N GLU A 97 14.64 0.34 0.39
CA GLU A 97 13.97 0.86 -0.79
C GLU A 97 12.71 0.07 -1.11
N VAL A 98 11.69 0.72 -1.68
CA VAL A 98 10.52 0.00 -2.18
C VAL A 98 10.80 -0.59 -3.55
N VAL A 99 10.54 -1.88 -3.69
CA VAL A 99 10.59 -2.61 -4.94
C VAL A 99 9.17 -2.82 -5.44
N LEU A 100 8.91 -2.40 -6.66
CA LEU A 100 7.61 -2.51 -7.31
C LEU A 100 7.54 -3.84 -8.07
N PRO A 101 6.33 -4.36 -8.33
CA PRO A 101 6.18 -5.52 -9.19
C PRO A 101 6.50 -5.14 -10.63
N ALA A 102 7.13 -6.06 -11.37
CA ALA A 102 7.37 -5.90 -12.79
C ALA A 102 6.03 -5.78 -13.53
N GLN A 103 5.74 -4.58 -14.06
CA GLN A 103 4.49 -4.27 -14.75
C GLN A 103 4.74 -3.32 -15.91
N ASP A 104 3.88 -3.40 -16.92
CA ASP A 104 3.86 -2.41 -17.99
C ASP A 104 3.65 -1.00 -17.43
N LYS A 105 4.46 -0.05 -17.92
CA LYS A 105 4.39 1.37 -17.50
C LYS A 105 2.98 1.93 -17.64
N ILE A 106 2.25 1.57 -18.69
CA ILE A 106 0.88 2.04 -18.95
C ILE A 106 -0.06 1.56 -17.84
N GLN A 107 0.01 0.28 -17.47
CA GLN A 107 -0.83 -0.28 -16.41
C GLN A 107 -0.53 0.40 -15.08
N ARG A 108 0.76 0.56 -14.75
CA ARG A 108 1.20 1.21 -13.50
C ARG A 108 0.73 2.66 -13.41
N ASN A 109 0.89 3.43 -14.50
CA ASN A 109 0.59 4.86 -14.54
C ASN A 109 -0.91 5.18 -14.40
N TRP A 110 -1.79 4.17 -14.48
CA TRP A 110 -3.24 4.34 -14.29
C TRP A 110 -3.60 4.67 -12.84
N PHE A 111 -2.87 4.11 -11.89
CA PHE A 111 -3.20 4.15 -10.46
C PHE A 111 -2.02 4.62 -9.58
N LEU A 112 -0.86 4.82 -10.17
CA LEU A 112 0.32 5.42 -9.56
C LEU A 112 0.84 6.52 -10.49
N GLU A 113 1.35 7.60 -9.92
CA GLU A 113 2.15 8.52 -10.72
C GLU A 113 3.40 7.81 -11.28
N PRO A 114 3.94 8.26 -12.42
CA PRO A 114 5.14 7.65 -12.99
C PRO A 114 6.31 7.74 -11.99
N LEU A 115 6.77 6.58 -11.50
CA LEU A 115 7.87 6.46 -10.55
C LEU A 115 9.17 6.04 -11.26
N GLU A 116 10.25 6.75 -10.96
CA GLU A 116 11.62 6.45 -11.40
C GLU A 116 12.46 5.85 -10.27
N VAL A 117 13.50 5.09 -10.61
CA VAL A 117 14.43 4.54 -9.61
C VAL A 117 15.16 5.68 -8.92
N GLY A 118 15.28 5.61 -7.59
CA GLY A 118 15.86 6.66 -6.74
C GLY A 118 14.88 7.74 -6.33
N GLU A 119 13.66 7.77 -6.86
CA GLU A 119 12.67 8.78 -6.53
C GLU A 119 12.12 8.57 -5.10
N PRO A 120 11.99 9.64 -4.28
CA PRO A 120 11.45 9.54 -2.93
C PRO A 120 9.93 9.32 -2.93
N VAL A 121 9.49 8.37 -2.12
CA VAL A 121 8.10 7.94 -2.00
C VAL A 121 7.72 7.70 -0.54
N ILE A 122 6.41 7.75 -0.30
CA ILE A 122 5.78 7.40 0.97
C ILE A 122 5.00 6.11 0.76
N LEU A 123 5.25 5.12 1.63
CA LEU A 123 4.36 3.99 1.85
C LEU A 123 3.44 4.33 3.02
N ASN A 124 2.13 4.41 2.75
CA ASN A 124 1.16 4.83 3.75
C ASN A 124 0.24 3.66 4.14
N ASN A 125 0.35 3.20 5.39
CA ASN A 125 -0.46 2.12 5.97
C ASN A 125 -1.59 2.62 6.89
N VAL A 126 -1.89 3.93 6.92
CA VAL A 126 -2.87 4.55 7.84
C VAL A 126 -4.23 3.85 7.78
N LEU A 127 -4.70 3.50 6.57
CA LEU A 127 -6.01 2.86 6.42
C LEU A 127 -6.03 1.44 6.99
N SER A 128 -4.98 0.65 6.75
CA SER A 128 -4.87 -0.71 7.28
C SER A 128 -4.81 -0.71 8.80
N GLN A 129 -4.06 0.25 9.37
CA GLN A 129 -3.85 0.35 10.82
C GLN A 129 -5.03 0.93 11.60
N ARG A 130 -5.93 1.67 10.95
CA ARG A 130 -7.04 2.37 11.62
C ARG A 130 -8.43 1.91 11.21
N TYR A 131 -8.58 1.30 10.03
CA TYR A 131 -9.87 0.93 9.46
C TYR A 131 -9.83 -0.50 8.89
N TYR A 132 -9.69 -1.53 9.75
CA TYR A 132 -9.84 -2.94 9.35
C TYR A 132 -10.95 -3.60 10.18
N SER A 133 -12.07 -4.03 9.59
CA SER A 133 -12.23 -5.40 9.08
C SER A 133 -13.27 -5.57 7.96
N GLY A 134 -13.95 -4.51 7.51
CA GLY A 134 -15.03 -4.62 6.50
C GLY A 134 -14.96 -3.65 5.33
N PHE A 135 -14.37 -2.46 5.53
CA PHE A 135 -14.46 -1.37 4.56
C PHE A 135 -13.49 -1.52 3.38
N VAL A 136 -12.26 -1.99 3.64
CA VAL A 136 -11.25 -2.22 2.59
C VAL A 136 -11.69 -3.34 1.65
N HIS A 137 -12.21 -4.46 2.18
CA HIS A 137 -12.81 -5.52 1.38
C HIS A 137 -14.07 -5.08 0.62
N ALA A 138 -14.90 -4.23 1.22
CA ALA A 138 -16.08 -3.68 0.55
C ALA A 138 -15.71 -2.75 -0.60
N LEU A 139 -14.70 -1.88 -0.41
CA LEU A 139 -14.17 -1.03 -1.46
C LEU A 139 -13.49 -1.84 -2.57
N ASP A 140 -12.67 -2.83 -2.23
CA ASP A 140 -12.02 -3.71 -3.21
C ASP A 140 -13.06 -4.49 -4.04
N ARG A 141 -14.14 -5.02 -3.41
CA ARG A 141 -15.27 -5.63 -4.15
C ARG A 141 -15.96 -4.64 -5.08
N LEU A 142 -16.20 -3.41 -4.63
CA LEU A 142 -16.88 -2.38 -5.42
C LEU A 142 -16.04 -1.96 -6.65
N ILE A 143 -14.72 -1.90 -6.48
CA ILE A 143 -13.76 -1.58 -7.53
C ILE A 143 -13.64 -2.75 -8.54
N LYS A 144 -13.58 -4.00 -8.06
CA LYS A 144 -13.59 -5.20 -8.92
C LYS A 144 -14.87 -5.34 -9.74
N LYS A 145 -16.04 -5.04 -9.15
CA LYS A 145 -17.34 -5.10 -9.84
C LYS A 145 -17.48 -4.06 -10.96
N ARG A 146 -16.85 -2.89 -10.84
CA ARG A 146 -16.84 -1.85 -11.88
C ARG A 146 -15.85 -2.10 -13.02
N SER A 147 -14.83 -2.92 -12.81
CA SER A 147 -13.78 -3.19 -13.82
C SER A 147 -14.05 -4.40 -14.72
N GLY A 148 -15.22 -5.05 -14.61
CA GLY A 148 -15.65 -6.13 -15.51
C GLY A 148 -14.88 -7.45 -15.38
N ARG A 149 -13.98 -7.60 -14.40
CA ARG A 149 -13.27 -8.86 -14.16
C ARG A 149 -14.18 -9.85 -13.43
N HIS A 150 -14.49 -10.97 -14.09
CA HIS A 150 -15.20 -12.09 -13.49
C HIS A 150 -14.38 -12.71 -12.35
N SER A 151 -15.05 -12.97 -11.24
CA SER A 151 -14.53 -13.74 -10.12
C SER A 151 -14.32 -15.20 -10.54
N ILE A 152 -13.08 -15.67 -10.51
CA ILE A 152 -12.81 -17.11 -10.49
C ILE A 152 -12.93 -17.52 -9.01
N GLU A 153 -14.02 -18.21 -8.68
CA GLU A 153 -14.16 -18.93 -7.42
C GLU A 153 -13.23 -20.15 -7.47
N TYR A 154 -12.33 -20.27 -6.49
CA TYR A 154 -11.68 -21.54 -6.21
C TYR A 154 -12.60 -22.33 -5.28
N LYS A 155 -13.08 -23.48 -5.79
CA LYS A 155 -13.69 -24.55 -4.99
C LYS A 155 -12.62 -25.26 -4.16
#